data_AF-K1T2L5-F1
#
_entry.id   AF-K1T2L5-F1
#
_cell.length_a   1.000
_cell.length_b   1.000
_cell.length_c   1.000
_cell.angle_alpha   90.00
_cell.angle_beta   90.00
_cell.angle_gamma   90.00
#
_symmetry.space_group_name_H-M   'P 1'
#
loop_
_entity.id
_entity.type
_entity.pdbx_description
1 polymer ?
#
loop_
_entity_poly.entity_id
_entity_poly.type
_entity_poly.pdbx_seq_one_letter_code
_entity_poly.pdbx_strand_id
1 'polypeptide(L)'
;MEKKIRKGRVFAVVLILALVFIYAVYLVAKLVQNPTNTFMVTNGKISQEESDIGYIIREETVVKGQNYKNGMVKIKNEGEKVAKGDSVFRYYSSGEEELKNKIAELDVEIQSLMQNEKSSFPSDVKLLESQIEKELDSIYGVNNAQKIQEYKKNINSYITKKAKISS
;
A
#
# COMPACT_ATOMS: atom_id res chain seq x y z
N MET A 1 -58.27 -69.79 -72.24
CA MET A 1 -58.93 -70.12 -70.96
C MET A 1 -58.72 -68.96 -70.00
N GLU A 2 -59.72 -68.11 -69.82
CA GLU A 2 -59.67 -67.01 -68.85
C GLU A 2 -59.80 -67.57 -67.43
N LYS A 3 -58.75 -67.40 -66.61
CA LYS A 3 -58.77 -67.79 -65.20
C LYS A 3 -59.61 -66.78 -64.43
N LYS A 4 -60.80 -67.21 -63.98
CA LYS A 4 -61.70 -66.45 -63.11
C LYS A 4 -61.01 -66.23 -61.74
N ILE A 5 -60.42 -65.05 -61.56
CA ILE A 5 -59.68 -64.70 -60.33
C ILE A 5 -60.67 -64.65 -59.14
N ARG A 6 -60.36 -65.40 -58.08
CA ARG A 6 -61.14 -65.40 -56.82
C ARG A 6 -60.98 -64.04 -56.14
N LYS A 7 -61.98 -63.15 -56.26
CA LYS A 7 -61.99 -61.77 -55.75
C LYS A 7 -61.49 -61.62 -54.29
N GLY A 8 -61.77 -62.59 -53.42
CA GLY A 8 -61.29 -62.58 -52.02
C GLY A 8 -59.77 -62.73 -51.84
N ARG A 9 -59.07 -63.45 -52.74
CA ARG A 9 -57.59 -63.55 -52.69
C ARG A 9 -56.91 -62.26 -53.14
N VAL A 10 -57.49 -61.56 -54.11
CA VAL A 10 -57.01 -60.25 -54.56
C VAL A 10 -57.15 -59.22 -53.45
N PHE A 11 -58.29 -59.22 -52.75
CA PHE A 11 -58.51 -58.32 -51.61
C PHE A 11 -57.49 -58.54 -50.48
N ALA A 12 -57.18 -59.79 -50.14
CA ALA A 12 -56.17 -60.10 -49.13
C ALA A 12 -54.76 -59.61 -49.51
N VAL A 13 -54.37 -59.76 -50.79
CA VAL A 13 -53.07 -59.27 -51.29
C VAL A 13 -52.99 -57.74 -51.25
N VAL A 14 -54.07 -57.04 -51.63
CA VAL A 14 -54.14 -55.57 -51.58
C VAL A 14 -54.05 -55.07 -50.14
N LEU A 15 -54.69 -55.76 -49.19
CA LEU A 15 -54.66 -55.37 -47.77
C LEU A 15 -53.28 -55.55 -47.15
N ILE A 16 -52.56 -56.63 -47.49
CA ILE A 16 -51.17 -56.83 -47.07
C ILE A 16 -50.26 -55.73 -47.64
N LEU A 17 -50.42 -55.40 -48.92
CA LEU A 17 -49.69 -54.30 -49.58
C LEU A 17 -49.94 -52.96 -48.90
N ALA A 18 -51.20 -52.68 -48.51
CA ALA A 18 -51.55 -51.46 -47.79
C ALA A 18 -50.90 -51.39 -46.40
N LEU A 19 -50.85 -52.49 -45.65
CA LEU A 19 -50.19 -52.56 -44.35
C LEU A 19 -48.68 -52.33 -44.46
N VAL A 20 -48.04 -52.93 -45.47
CA VAL A 20 -46.61 -52.70 -45.76
C VAL A 20 -46.35 -51.23 -46.09
N PHE A 21 -47.24 -50.61 -46.88
CA PHE A 21 -47.12 -49.20 -47.24
C PHE A 21 -47.25 -48.28 -46.02
N ILE A 22 -48.21 -48.53 -45.13
CA ILE A 22 -48.38 -47.77 -43.87
C ILE A 22 -47.13 -47.87 -42.99
N TYR A 23 -46.54 -49.06 -42.87
CA TYR A 23 -45.32 -49.26 -42.09
C TYR A 23 -44.11 -48.50 -42.68
N ALA A 24 -44.01 -48.45 -44.01
CA ALA A 24 -42.97 -47.67 -44.70
C ALA A 24 -43.11 -46.17 -44.42
N VAL A 25 -44.34 -45.63 -44.46
CA VAL A 25 -44.61 -44.21 -44.13
C VAL A 25 -44.26 -43.91 -42.66
N TYR A 26 -44.58 -44.82 -41.74
CA TYR A 26 -44.22 -44.68 -40.32
C TYR A 26 -42.70 -44.57 -40.11
N LEU A 27 -41.89 -45.38 -40.82
CA LEU A 27 -40.43 -45.31 -40.75
C LEU A 27 -39.88 -43.97 -41.23
N VAL A 28 -40.43 -43.44 -42.33
CA VAL A 28 -40.05 -42.10 -42.85
C VAL A 28 -40.42 -41.01 -41.85
N ALA A 29 -41.63 -41.05 -41.29
CA ALA A 29 -42.06 -40.09 -40.28
C ALA A 29 -41.18 -40.13 -39.03
N LYS A 30 -40.77 -41.33 -38.58
CA LYS A 30 -39.86 -41.52 -37.45
C LYS A 30 -38.46 -40.96 -37.72
N LEU A 31 -37.97 -41.09 -38.96
CA LEU A 31 -36.67 -40.53 -39.38
C LEU A 31 -36.71 -39.01 -39.42
N VAL A 32 -37.83 -38.42 -39.86
CA VAL A 32 -38.04 -36.96 -39.88
C VAL A 32 -38.22 -36.39 -38.47
N GLN A 33 -38.90 -37.11 -37.57
CA GLN A 33 -39.12 -36.68 -36.19
C GLN A 33 -37.86 -36.74 -35.32
N ASN A 34 -36.90 -37.60 -35.67
CA ASN A 34 -35.60 -37.68 -35.00
C ASN A 34 -34.49 -37.20 -35.93
N PRO A 35 -34.44 -35.90 -36.27
CA PRO A 35 -33.33 -35.39 -37.06
C PRO A 35 -32.04 -35.65 -36.27
N THR A 36 -31.10 -36.35 -36.89
CA THR A 36 -29.78 -36.54 -36.30
C THR A 36 -29.08 -35.18 -36.31
N ASN A 37 -28.69 -34.68 -35.14
CA ASN A 37 -27.95 -33.42 -35.04
C ASN A 37 -26.59 -33.59 -35.75
N THR A 38 -26.41 -32.85 -36.84
CA THR A 38 -25.15 -32.79 -37.59
C THR A 38 -24.53 -31.41 -37.42
N PHE A 39 -23.20 -31.37 -37.39
CA PHE A 39 -22.44 -30.13 -37.27
C PHE A 39 -21.42 -30.06 -38.41
N MET A 40 -21.20 -28.86 -38.94
CA MET A 40 -20.22 -28.61 -39.99
C MET A 40 -18.83 -28.45 -39.35
N VAL A 41 -17.91 -29.35 -39.69
CA VAL A 41 -16.52 -29.27 -39.21
C VAL A 41 -15.77 -28.20 -39.99
N THR A 42 -15.21 -27.23 -39.28
CA THR A 42 -14.40 -26.15 -39.86
C THR A 42 -12.97 -26.22 -39.34
N ASN A 43 -12.01 -25.83 -40.17
CA ASN A 43 -10.61 -25.74 -39.75
C ASN A 43 -10.43 -24.50 -38.86
N GLY A 44 -9.85 -24.67 -37.69
CA GLY A 44 -9.61 -23.60 -36.72
C GLY A 44 -8.51 -23.97 -35.73
N LYS A 45 -8.19 -23.05 -34.81
CA LYS A 45 -7.30 -23.33 -33.68
C LYS A 45 -8.14 -23.68 -32.46
N ILE A 46 -7.71 -24.68 -31.72
CA ILE A 46 -8.33 -25.09 -30.46
C ILE A 46 -7.42 -24.61 -29.33
N SER A 47 -7.99 -23.94 -28.34
CA SER A 47 -7.31 -23.62 -27.09
C SER A 47 -7.83 -24.53 -25.98
N GLN A 48 -6.91 -24.90 -25.09
CA GLN A 48 -7.21 -25.57 -23.84
C GLN A 48 -6.65 -24.71 -22.73
N GLU A 49 -7.49 -24.36 -21.77
CA GLU A 49 -7.12 -23.55 -20.61
C GLU A 49 -7.11 -24.45 -19.38
N GLU A 50 -6.03 -24.38 -18.60
CA GLU A 50 -5.92 -25.04 -17.31
C GLU A 50 -5.71 -23.97 -16.24
N SER A 51 -6.48 -24.08 -15.14
CA SER A 51 -6.35 -23.18 -13.99
C SER A 51 -5.37 -23.76 -12.98
N ASP A 52 -4.38 -22.98 -12.61
CA ASP A 52 -3.40 -23.33 -11.57
C ASP A 52 -3.16 -22.16 -10.62
N ILE A 53 -2.58 -22.43 -9.45
CA ILE A 53 -2.33 -21.44 -8.40
C ILE A 53 -0.98 -20.76 -8.65
N GLY A 54 -1.03 -19.48 -9.02
CA GLY A 54 0.16 -18.63 -9.09
C GLY A 54 0.47 -17.95 -7.76
N TYR A 55 1.74 -17.99 -7.35
CA TYR A 55 2.24 -17.21 -6.21
C TYR A 55 3.06 -16.00 -6.69
N ILE A 56 2.80 -14.83 -6.13
CA ILE A 56 3.64 -13.65 -6.34
C ILE A 56 4.72 -13.67 -5.27
N ILE A 57 5.95 -13.97 -5.66
CA ILE A 57 7.12 -13.97 -4.78
C ILE A 57 7.89 -12.67 -5.01
N ARG A 58 8.15 -11.94 -3.93
CA ARG A 58 9.00 -10.74 -3.98
C ARG A 58 10.46 -11.15 -3.94
N GLU A 59 11.27 -10.52 -4.79
CA GLU A 59 12.72 -10.62 -4.70
C GLU A 59 13.21 -9.71 -3.57
N GLU A 60 13.51 -10.30 -2.42
CA GLU A 60 13.90 -9.59 -1.21
C GLU A 60 15.35 -9.89 -0.82
N THR A 61 16.05 -8.87 -0.31
CA THR A 61 17.38 -9.05 0.28
C THR A 61 17.32 -8.72 1.77
N VAL A 62 17.68 -9.69 2.61
CA VAL A 62 17.76 -9.49 4.05
C VAL A 62 19.12 -8.89 4.41
N VAL A 63 19.11 -7.63 4.85
CA VAL A 63 20.33 -6.97 5.32
C VAL A 63 20.58 -7.36 6.78
N LYS A 64 21.73 -7.99 7.04
CA LYS A 64 22.14 -8.43 8.38
C LYS A 64 23.33 -7.61 8.87
N GLY A 65 23.33 -7.29 10.16
CA GLY A 65 24.48 -6.63 10.75
C GLY A 65 25.68 -7.58 10.90
N GLN A 66 26.89 -7.11 10.60
CA GLN A 66 28.12 -7.88 10.79
C GLN A 66 28.64 -7.86 12.24
N ASN A 67 28.33 -6.80 12.99
CA ASN A 67 28.88 -6.58 14.32
C ASN A 67 27.78 -6.60 15.40
N TYR A 68 27.44 -7.79 15.89
CA TYR A 68 26.34 -8.00 16.83
C TYR A 68 26.59 -7.48 18.26
N LYS A 69 27.85 -7.18 18.60
CA LYS A 69 28.23 -6.83 19.98
C LYS A 69 27.63 -5.50 20.46
N ASN A 70 27.40 -4.55 19.55
CA ASN A 70 26.92 -3.22 19.90
C ASN A 70 25.43 -2.99 19.62
N GLY A 71 24.61 -4.01 19.41
CA GLY A 71 23.18 -3.84 19.09
C GLY A 71 22.92 -3.04 17.79
N MET A 72 21.66 -2.92 17.40
CA MET A 72 21.25 -2.19 16.19
C MET A 72 20.08 -1.25 16.48
N VAL A 73 20.14 -0.06 15.89
CA VAL A 73 19.05 0.93 15.90
C VAL A 73 18.37 0.89 14.54
N LYS A 74 17.05 0.68 14.56
CA LYS A 74 16.20 0.77 13.38
C LYS A 74 16.06 2.25 12.97
N ILE A 75 16.38 2.57 11.72
CA ILE A 75 16.16 3.92 11.15
C ILE A 75 14.83 3.97 10.40
N LYS A 76 14.42 2.86 9.76
CA LYS A 76 13.21 2.75 8.94
C LYS A 76 12.27 1.68 9.46
N ASN A 77 10.97 1.97 9.48
CA ASN A 77 9.96 1.01 9.93
C ASN A 77 9.58 0.00 8.84
N GLU A 78 8.94 -1.08 9.27
CA GLU A 78 8.40 -2.07 8.34
C GLU A 78 7.29 -1.44 7.48
N GLY A 79 7.34 -1.71 6.17
CA GLY A 79 6.41 -1.13 5.19
C GLY A 79 6.81 0.25 4.64
N GLU A 80 7.85 0.90 5.18
CA GLU A 80 8.36 2.15 4.61
C GLU A 80 9.12 1.92 3.31
N LYS A 81 8.90 2.80 2.33
CA LYS A 81 9.67 2.82 1.08
C LYS A 81 11.03 3.44 1.31
N VAL A 82 12.07 2.82 0.76
CA VAL A 82 13.46 3.28 0.85
C VAL A 82 14.07 3.35 -0.55
N ALA A 83 14.89 4.36 -0.81
CA ALA A 83 15.64 4.48 -2.05
C ALA A 83 16.96 3.69 -1.98
N LYS A 84 17.55 3.41 -3.14
CA LYS A 84 18.87 2.77 -3.21
C LYS A 84 19.91 3.71 -2.59
N GLY A 85 20.57 3.24 -1.52
CA GLY A 85 21.57 4.00 -0.78
C GLY A 85 21.07 4.59 0.54
N ASP A 86 19.77 4.49 0.83
CA ASP A 86 19.24 4.93 2.11
C ASP A 86 19.71 4.04 3.27
N SER A 87 20.05 4.67 4.39
CA SER A 87 20.36 3.97 5.64
C SER A 87 19.09 3.43 6.29
N VAL A 88 19.01 2.10 6.44
CA VAL A 88 17.84 1.42 7.04
C VAL A 88 18.05 1.02 8.50
N PHE A 89 19.31 0.88 8.93
CA PHE A 89 19.71 0.73 10.33
C PHE A 89 21.08 1.37 10.58
N ARG A 90 21.42 1.58 11.86
CA ARG A 90 22.78 1.90 12.31
C ARG A 90 23.16 1.07 13.54
N TYR A 91 24.46 0.99 13.82
CA TYR A 91 24.96 0.41 15.08
C TYR A 91 24.96 1.46 16.20
N TYR A 92 24.83 1.02 17.45
CA TYR A 92 25.16 1.91 18.55
C TYR A 92 26.66 2.14 18.61
N SER A 93 27.05 3.38 18.92
CA SER A 93 28.44 3.69 19.22
C SER A 93 28.78 3.22 20.64
N SER A 94 30.05 2.85 20.87
CA SER A 94 30.51 2.52 22.23
C SER A 94 30.32 3.73 23.15
N GLY A 95 29.65 3.53 24.29
CA GLY A 95 29.34 4.60 25.25
C GLY A 95 28.19 5.53 24.87
N GLU A 96 27.46 5.28 23.77
CA GLU A 96 26.33 6.14 23.35
C GLU A 96 25.23 6.23 24.43
N GLU A 97 24.93 5.13 25.12
CA GLU A 97 23.92 5.08 26.18
C GLU A 97 24.37 5.85 27.43
N GLU A 98 25.63 5.67 27.84
CA GLU A 98 26.20 6.41 28.97
C GLU A 98 26.19 7.93 28.73
N LEU A 99 26.54 8.36 27.51
CA LEU A 99 26.47 9.76 27.10
C LEU A 99 25.03 10.29 27.12
N LYS A 100 24.06 9.51 26.62
CA LYS A 100 22.64 9.90 26.68
C LYS A 100 22.14 10.08 28.11
N ASN A 101 22.53 9.18 29.02
CA ASN A 101 22.16 9.27 30.42
C ASN A 101 22.77 10.51 31.09
N LYS A 102 24.06 10.79 30.85
CA LYS A 102 24.72 12.00 31.34
C LYS A 102 24.06 13.28 30.84
N ILE A 103 23.64 13.32 29.57
CA ILE A 103 22.90 14.46 29.02
C ILE A 103 21.55 14.63 29.73
N ALA A 104 20.80 13.53 29.91
CA ALA A 104 19.52 13.57 30.61
C ALA A 104 19.66 14.01 32.08
N GLU A 105 20.70 13.57 32.78
CA GLU A 105 21.02 14.00 34.14
C GLU A 105 21.35 15.49 34.20
N LEU A 106 22.18 15.99 33.28
CA LEU A 106 22.51 17.42 33.17
C LEU A 106 21.27 18.27 32.88
N ASP A 107 20.37 17.80 32.00
CA ASP A 107 19.12 18.51 31.70
C ASP A 107 18.23 18.66 32.95
N VAL A 108 18.14 17.62 33.77
CA VAL A 108 17.40 17.66 35.04
C VAL A 108 18.09 18.61 36.03
N GLU A 109 19.42 18.59 36.11
CA GLU A 109 20.17 19.50 36.98
C GLU A 109 19.97 20.96 36.57
N ILE A 110 20.07 21.27 35.27
CA ILE A 110 19.80 22.59 34.71
C ILE A 110 18.38 23.05 35.07
N GLN A 111 17.37 22.20 34.87
CA GLN A 111 15.99 22.54 35.24
C GLN A 111 15.84 22.81 36.74
N SER A 112 16.49 22.01 37.59
CA SER A 112 16.45 22.20 39.03
C SER A 112 17.12 23.51 39.48
N LEU A 113 18.24 23.88 38.85
CA LEU A 113 18.94 25.14 39.10
C LEU A 113 18.10 26.33 38.64
N MET A 114 17.47 26.25 37.47
CA MET A 114 16.54 27.29 36.97
C MET A 114 15.32 27.49 37.88
N GLN A 115 14.83 26.42 38.52
CA GLN A 115 13.71 26.50 39.48
C GLN A 115 14.16 27.03 40.85
N ASN A 116 15.36 26.65 41.30
CA ASN A 116 15.93 27.04 42.59
C ASN A 116 16.62 28.41 42.55
N GLU A 117 16.92 28.94 41.37
CA GLU A 117 17.16 30.35 41.17
C GLU A 117 15.89 31.11 41.58
N LYS A 118 15.81 31.45 42.87
CA LYS A 118 14.99 32.56 43.34
C LYS A 118 15.48 33.77 42.56
N SER A 119 14.82 34.03 41.43
CA SER A 119 15.02 35.25 40.68
C SER A 119 14.68 36.39 41.62
N SER A 120 15.71 36.95 42.24
CA SER A 120 15.69 38.30 42.79
C SER A 120 15.54 39.34 41.67
N PHE A 121 15.43 38.88 40.41
CA PHE A 121 15.02 39.66 39.27
C PHE A 121 13.49 39.67 39.16
N PRO A 122 12.86 40.87 39.12
CA PRO A 122 11.40 40.98 38.98
C PRO A 122 10.93 40.29 37.70
N SER A 123 9.68 39.79 37.67
CA SER A 123 9.04 39.11 36.53
C SER A 123 9.27 39.82 35.19
N ASP A 124 9.43 41.14 35.23
CA ASP A 124 9.74 42.01 34.09
C ASP A 124 11.08 41.70 33.41
N VAL A 125 12.11 41.29 34.16
CA VAL A 125 13.43 40.91 33.61
C VAL A 125 13.33 39.60 32.83
N LYS A 126 12.63 38.60 33.37
CA LYS A 126 12.38 37.32 32.66
C LYS A 126 11.57 37.53 31.39
N LEU A 127 10.58 38.43 31.43
CA LEU A 127 9.77 38.77 30.26
C LEU A 127 10.61 39.47 29.18
N LEU A 128 11.53 40.35 29.58
CA LEU A 128 12.48 40.98 28.66
C LEU A 128 13.47 39.98 28.06
N GLU A 129 13.95 39.00 28.84
CA GLU A 129 14.81 37.91 28.32
C GLU A 129 14.09 37.06 27.27
N SER A 130 12.85 36.64 27.56
CA SER A 130 12.04 35.88 26.60
C SER A 130 11.76 36.68 25.32
N GLN A 131 11.55 38.00 25.42
CA GLN A 131 11.41 38.87 24.25
C GLN A 131 12.70 38.98 23.44
N ILE A 132 13.87 39.07 24.09
CA ILE A 132 15.17 39.08 23.40
C ILE A 132 15.40 37.77 22.65
N GLU A 133 15.10 36.63 23.28
CA GLU A 133 15.27 35.31 22.67
C GLU A 133 14.36 35.11 21.46
N LYS A 134 13.09 35.52 21.57
CA LYS A 134 12.14 35.48 20.45
C LYS A 134 12.57 36.33 19.25
N GLU A 135 13.13 37.51 19.49
CA GLU A 135 13.64 38.37 18.42
C GLU A 135 14.93 37.80 17.79
N LEU A 136 15.80 37.16 18.58
CA LEU A 136 16.98 36.45 18.07
C LEU A 136 16.58 35.24 17.21
N ASP A 137 15.60 34.46 17.65
CA ASP A 137 15.03 33.35 16.88
C ASP A 137 14.43 33.82 15.56
N SER A 138 13.77 34.98 15.56
CA SER A 138 13.17 35.57 14.37
C SER A 138 14.20 36.08 13.34
N ILE A 139 15.47 36.24 13.73
CA ILE A 139 16.56 36.58 12.80
C ILE A 139 17.03 35.34 12.03
N TYR A 140 16.92 34.13 12.59
CA TYR A 140 17.33 32.91 11.89
C TYR A 140 16.49 32.71 10.62
N GLY A 141 17.15 32.79 9.46
CA GLY A 141 16.52 32.60 8.15
C GLY A 141 16.00 33.89 7.47
N VAL A 142 16.19 35.07 8.09
CA VAL A 142 15.83 36.35 7.44
C VAL A 142 16.99 36.88 6.62
N ASN A 143 16.77 37.07 5.31
CA ASN A 143 17.79 37.59 4.37
C ASN A 143 17.58 39.06 3.98
N ASN A 144 16.75 39.81 4.73
CA ASN A 144 16.45 41.22 4.47
C ASN A 144 17.18 42.11 5.48
N ALA A 145 18.11 42.92 4.98
CA ALA A 145 18.96 43.80 5.80
C ALA A 145 18.18 44.85 6.62
N GLN A 146 17.06 45.37 6.10
CA GLN A 146 16.22 46.34 6.82
C GLN A 146 15.52 45.68 8.01
N LYS A 147 14.98 44.46 7.83
CA LYS A 147 14.36 43.69 8.91
C LYS A 147 15.38 43.32 10.00
N ILE A 148 16.60 42.93 9.59
CA ILE A 148 17.68 42.64 10.55
C ILE A 148 18.04 43.88 11.37
N GLN A 149 18.07 45.07 10.76
CA GLN A 149 18.31 46.31 11.50
C GLN A 149 17.18 46.63 12.49
N GLU A 150 15.93 46.36 12.13
CA GLU A 150 14.77 46.54 13.01
C GLU A 150 14.84 45.59 14.22
N TYR A 151 15.10 44.31 13.99
CA TYR A 151 15.30 43.32 15.07
C TYR A 151 16.46 43.70 15.99
N LYS A 152 17.60 44.15 15.42
CA LYS A 152 18.72 44.67 16.20
C LYS A 152 18.33 45.86 17.08
N LYS A 153 17.51 46.79 16.56
CA LYS A 153 17.03 47.94 17.33
C LYS A 153 16.12 47.51 18.48
N ASN A 154 15.23 46.56 18.24
CA ASN A 154 14.33 46.00 19.26
C ASN A 154 15.11 45.30 20.37
N ILE A 155 16.05 44.42 20.00
CA ILE A 155 16.95 43.73 20.94
C ILE A 155 17.72 44.73 21.79
N ASN A 156 18.34 45.75 21.19
CA ASN A 156 19.07 46.79 21.92
C ASN A 156 18.16 47.56 22.91
N SER A 157 16.91 47.83 22.53
CA SER A 157 15.93 48.46 23.41
C SER A 157 15.60 47.56 24.61
N TYR A 158 15.37 46.26 24.39
CA TYR A 158 15.09 45.31 25.47
C TYR A 158 16.27 45.11 26.42
N ILE A 159 17.50 45.01 25.88
CA ILE A 159 18.73 44.96 26.69
C ILE A 159 18.88 46.23 27.54
N THR A 160 18.62 47.40 26.96
CA THR A 160 18.70 48.67 27.70
C THR A 160 17.66 48.76 28.82
N LYS A 161 16.43 48.30 28.57
CA LYS A 161 15.37 48.23 29.59
C LYS A 161 15.74 47.26 30.70
N LYS A 162 16.27 46.09 30.35
CA LYS A 162 16.75 45.08 31.31
C LYS A 162 17.83 45.66 32.20
N ALA A 163 18.84 46.30 31.61
CA ALA A 163 19.93 46.94 32.34
C ALA A 163 19.43 47.96 33.36
N LYS A 164 18.42 48.78 33.01
CA LYS A 164 17.81 49.77 33.93
C LYS A 164 17.04 49.17 35.10
N ILE A 165 16.50 47.95 34.95
CA ILE A 165 15.76 47.26 36.01
C ILE A 165 16.73 46.51 36.95
N SER A 166 17.89 46.11 36.41
CA SER A 166 18.95 45.42 37.16
C SER A 166 20.02 46.36 37.74
N SER A 167 19.94 47.68 37.46
CA SER A 167 20.78 48.73 38.06
C SER A 167 20.10 49.33 39.28
#